data_AF-A0A951YEJ1-F1
#
_entry.id   AF-A0A951YEJ1-F1
#
_cell.length_a   1.000
_cell.length_b   1.000
_cell.length_c   1.000
_cell.angle_alpha   90.00
_cell.angle_beta   90.00
_cell.angle_gamma   90.00
#
_symmetry.space_group_name_H-M   'P 1'
#
loop_
_entity.id
_entity.type
_entity.pdbx_description
1 polymer ?
#
loop_
_entity_poly.entity_id
_entity_poly.type
_entity_poly.pdbx_seq_one_letter_code
_entity_poly.pdbx_strand_id
1 'polypeptide(L)'
;MLPIPYDIDVESLREMKVTEVCYAQDAVTIHFDDVSFIEIKGYFALRIGKQRHEYYKLTSINGDYGLLQLLGKEVAEVYLNGNRDSMTVEFTEDCRLELKGHMADDMYTIHVGDKEAEV
;
A
#
# COMPACT_ATOMS: atom_id res chain seq x y z
N MET A 1 4.52 -7.27 13.33
CA MET A 1 5.01 -6.36 12.29
C MET A 1 6.23 -5.61 12.79
N LEU A 2 7.22 -5.49 11.92
CA LEU A 2 8.42 -4.69 12.15
C LEU A 2 8.13 -3.24 11.78
N PRO A 3 8.71 -2.24 12.47
CA PRO A 3 8.51 -0.84 12.10
C PRO A 3 9.26 -0.52 10.80
N ILE A 4 8.69 0.34 9.95
CA ILE A 4 9.38 0.93 8.80
C ILE A 4 10.60 1.71 9.30
N PRO A 5 11.82 1.39 8.85
CA PRO A 5 13.04 2.09 9.22
C PRO A 5 12.94 3.61 8.97
N TYR A 6 13.61 4.41 9.81
CA TYR A 6 13.59 5.88 9.70
C TYR A 6 14.30 6.42 8.46
N ASP A 7 15.14 5.61 7.84
CA ASP A 7 15.92 5.99 6.68
C ASP A 7 15.18 5.70 5.36
N ILE A 8 14.00 5.07 5.41
CA ILE A 8 13.06 5.00 4.28
C ILE A 8 12.18 6.25 4.30
N ASP A 9 12.35 7.07 3.27
CA ASP A 9 11.61 8.31 3.09
C ASP A 9 10.27 8.07 2.37
N VAL A 10 9.29 7.58 3.13
CA VAL A 10 7.95 7.29 2.58
C VAL A 10 7.22 8.54 2.07
N GLU A 11 7.61 9.73 2.53
CA GLU A 11 7.04 11.00 2.07
C GLU A 11 7.43 11.30 0.62
N SER A 12 8.53 10.72 0.13
CA SER A 12 8.92 10.85 -1.28
C SER A 12 7.93 10.21 -2.25
N LEU A 13 7.01 9.35 -1.77
CA LEU A 13 5.91 8.83 -2.59
C LEU A 13 4.89 9.91 -2.99
N ARG A 14 4.87 11.07 -2.31
CA ARG A 14 3.95 12.16 -2.64
C ARG A 14 4.14 12.62 -4.07
N GLU A 15 3.03 13.01 -4.70
CA GLU A 15 2.97 13.43 -6.11
C GLU A 15 3.33 12.33 -7.13
N MET A 16 3.72 11.13 -6.69
CA MET A 16 3.92 9.99 -7.59
C MET A 16 2.58 9.40 -8.01
N LYS A 17 2.50 8.95 -9.26
CA LYS A 17 1.32 8.29 -9.80
C LYS A 17 1.44 6.79 -9.73
N VAL A 18 0.31 6.12 -9.51
CA VAL A 18 0.22 4.67 -9.65
C VAL A 18 0.27 4.32 -11.14
N THR A 19 1.30 3.61 -11.54
CA THR A 19 1.56 3.23 -12.93
C THR A 19 1.09 1.82 -13.25
N GLU A 20 1.14 0.91 -12.27
CA GLU A 20 0.80 -0.49 -12.45
C GLU A 20 0.25 -1.10 -11.15
N VAL A 21 -0.65 -2.08 -11.29
CA VAL A 21 -1.11 -2.95 -10.20
C VAL A 21 -0.96 -4.40 -10.65
N CYS A 22 -0.05 -5.13 -10.02
CA CYS A 22 0.28 -6.51 -10.33
C CYS A 22 -0.37 -7.46 -9.32
N TYR A 23 -0.97 -8.55 -9.82
CA TYR A 23 -1.59 -9.57 -9.00
C TYR A 23 -0.81 -10.87 -9.10
N ALA A 24 -0.32 -11.36 -7.96
CA ALA A 24 0.27 -12.69 -7.80
C ALA A 24 -0.74 -13.65 -7.13
N GLN A 25 -0.31 -14.87 -6.81
CA GLN A 25 -1.18 -15.86 -6.18
C GLN A 25 -1.65 -15.43 -4.77
N ASP A 26 -0.78 -14.75 -4.03
CA ASP A 26 -0.92 -14.38 -2.62
C ASP A 26 -0.43 -12.95 -2.30
N ALA A 27 -0.12 -12.16 -3.32
CA ALA A 27 0.35 -10.79 -3.17
C ALA A 27 -0.26 -9.85 -4.22
N VAL A 28 -0.39 -8.58 -3.84
CA VAL A 28 -0.69 -7.49 -4.78
C VAL A 28 0.41 -6.44 -4.69
N THR A 29 0.96 -6.03 -5.83
CA THR A 29 2.00 -4.99 -5.89
C THR A 29 1.46 -3.76 -6.60
N ILE A 30 1.59 -2.59 -5.98
CA ILE A 30 1.22 -1.28 -6.51
C ILE A 30 2.52 -0.55 -6.85
N HIS A 31 2.75 -0.28 -8.13
CA HIS A 31 3.91 0.46 -8.61
C HIS A 31 3.59 1.94 -8.77
N PHE A 32 4.56 2.76 -8.39
CA PHE A 32 4.53 4.21 -8.54
C PHE A 32 5.50 4.66 -9.65
N ASP A 33 5.55 5.96 -9.92
CA ASP A 33 6.64 6.55 -10.70
C ASP A 33 8.01 6.23 -10.07
N ASP A 34 9.08 6.23 -10.87
CA ASP A 34 10.48 6.03 -10.43
C ASP A 34 10.75 4.74 -9.63
N VAL A 35 10.23 3.60 -10.13
CA VAL A 35 10.48 2.22 -9.65
C VAL A 35 10.08 1.93 -8.20
N SER A 36 9.43 2.86 -7.51
CA SER A 36 8.92 2.64 -6.15
C SER A 36 7.69 1.73 -6.18
N PHE A 37 7.51 0.90 -5.15
CA PHE A 37 6.35 0.01 -5.06
C PHE A 37 5.96 -0.30 -3.62
N ILE A 38 4.72 -0.72 -3.45
CA ILE A 38 4.21 -1.36 -2.24
C ILE A 38 3.70 -2.74 -2.62
N GLU A 39 4.26 -3.79 -2.02
CA GLU A 39 3.76 -5.17 -2.14
C GLU A 39 2.97 -5.53 -0.87
N ILE A 40 1.76 -6.03 -1.03
CA ILE A 40 0.85 -6.37 0.05
C ILE A 40 0.67 -7.88 0.08
N LYS A 41 0.99 -8.51 1.20
CA LYS A 41 0.87 -9.95 1.47
C LYS A 41 0.08 -10.17 2.76
N GLY A 42 -1.17 -9.70 2.79
CA GLY A 42 -2.00 -9.80 3.98
C GLY A 42 -3.13 -8.79 3.99
N TYR A 43 -3.48 -8.34 5.19
CA TYR A 43 -4.52 -7.36 5.41
C TYR A 43 -4.25 -6.00 4.74
N PHE A 44 -5.29 -5.44 4.13
CA PHE A 44 -5.37 -4.01 3.81
C PHE A 44 -6.82 -3.53 3.83
N ALA A 45 -7.01 -2.22 3.93
CA ALA A 45 -8.31 -1.60 3.69
C ALA A 45 -8.21 -0.54 2.60
N LEU A 46 -9.19 -0.52 1.70
CA LEU A 46 -9.32 0.47 0.64
C LEU A 46 -10.60 1.28 0.88
N ARG A 47 -10.45 2.60 0.97
CA ARG A 47 -11.58 3.54 0.99
C ARG A 47 -11.70 4.21 -0.37
N ILE A 48 -12.90 4.17 -0.94
CA ILE A 48 -13.27 4.87 -2.18
C ILE A 48 -14.49 5.74 -1.86
N GLY A 49 -14.28 7.05 -1.82
CA GLY A 49 -15.28 7.99 -1.33
C GLY A 49 -15.70 7.67 0.11
N LYS A 50 -16.98 7.35 0.31
CA LYS A 50 -17.53 7.02 1.64
C LYS A 50 -17.47 5.52 2.00
N GLN A 51 -17.14 4.67 1.04
CA GLN A 51 -17.14 3.23 1.25
C GLN A 51 -15.76 2.76 1.68
N ARG A 52 -15.69 1.92 2.72
CA ARG A 52 -14.46 1.30 3.22
C ARG A 52 -14.59 -0.21 3.04
N HIS A 53 -13.67 -0.78 2.29
CA HIS A 53 -13.56 -2.21 2.03
C HIS A 53 -12.35 -2.75 2.77
N GLU A 54 -12.50 -3.88 3.44
CA GLU A 54 -11.43 -4.52 4.20
C GLU A 54 -11.19 -5.92 3.63
N TYR A 55 -9.92 -6.25 3.45
CA TYR A 55 -9.47 -7.52 2.90
C TYR A 55 -8.47 -8.12 3.87
N TYR A 56 -8.76 -9.31 4.38
CA TYR A 56 -8.03 -9.91 5.51
C TYR A 56 -7.03 -11.00 5.08
N LYS A 57 -7.12 -11.45 3.82
CA LYS A 57 -6.24 -12.47 3.27
C LYS A 57 -6.26 -12.40 1.75
N LEU A 58 -5.09 -12.48 1.13
CA LEU A 58 -4.93 -12.42 -0.32
C LEU A 58 -4.76 -13.80 -0.99
N THR A 59 -4.86 -14.91 -0.25
CA THR A 59 -4.83 -16.27 -0.84
C THR A 59 -6.24 -16.87 -0.92
N SER A 60 -6.77 -17.25 -2.09
CA SER A 60 -6.30 -17.05 -3.48
C SER A 60 -6.89 -15.76 -4.07
N ILE A 61 -6.08 -14.98 -4.80
CA ILE A 61 -6.58 -13.78 -5.48
C ILE A 61 -7.58 -14.15 -6.57
N ASN A 62 -8.82 -13.66 -6.42
CA ASN A 62 -9.96 -13.96 -7.29
C ASN A 62 -10.71 -12.72 -7.77
N GLY A 63 -10.16 -11.53 -7.56
CA GLY A 63 -10.71 -10.24 -8.00
C GLY A 63 -9.70 -9.11 -7.84
N ASP A 64 -10.08 -7.90 -8.27
CA ASP A 64 -9.19 -6.73 -8.26
C ASP A 64 -9.12 -6.00 -6.90
N TYR A 65 -10.08 -6.26 -6.00
CA TYR A 65 -10.21 -5.62 -4.69
C TYR A 65 -10.37 -4.09 -4.71
N GLY A 66 -10.83 -3.53 -5.83
CA GLY A 66 -10.91 -2.10 -6.08
C GLY A 66 -9.56 -1.45 -6.39
N LEU A 67 -8.45 -2.18 -6.37
CA LEU A 67 -7.10 -1.62 -6.49
C LEU A 67 -6.80 -1.13 -7.91
N LEU A 68 -7.45 -1.68 -8.94
CA LEU A 68 -7.35 -1.14 -10.30
C LEU A 68 -7.87 0.30 -10.42
N GLN A 69 -8.73 0.75 -9.51
CA GLN A 69 -9.18 2.14 -9.48
C GLN A 69 -8.06 3.10 -9.07
N LEU A 70 -6.95 2.61 -8.52
CA LEU A 70 -5.80 3.43 -8.16
C LEU A 70 -4.97 3.83 -9.39
N LEU A 71 -5.09 3.13 -10.51
CA LEU A 71 -4.31 3.40 -11.71
C LEU A 71 -4.45 4.86 -12.17
N GLY A 72 -3.32 5.53 -12.35
CA GLY A 72 -3.24 6.94 -12.75
C GLY A 72 -3.55 7.95 -11.63
N LYS A 73 -3.99 7.50 -10.45
CA LYS A 73 -4.14 8.39 -9.29
C LYS A 73 -2.78 8.76 -8.73
N GLU A 74 -2.74 9.96 -8.19
CA GLU A 74 -1.54 10.56 -7.61
C GLU A 74 -1.61 10.46 -6.08
N VAL A 75 -0.48 10.20 -5.42
CA VAL A 75 -0.40 10.22 -3.96
C VAL A 75 -0.46 11.66 -3.47
N ALA A 76 -1.50 11.99 -2.71
CA ALA A 76 -1.67 13.30 -2.08
C ALA A 76 -0.85 13.40 -0.78
N GLU A 77 -0.95 12.38 0.07
CA GLU A 77 -0.32 12.36 1.39
C GLU A 77 -0.01 10.93 1.82
N VAL A 78 1.02 10.76 2.66
CA VAL A 78 1.38 9.50 3.31
C VAL A 78 1.42 9.72 4.81
N TYR A 79 0.92 8.76 5.59
CA TYR A 79 0.93 8.84 7.04
C TYR A 79 1.45 7.54 7.63
N LEU A 80 2.36 7.66 8.59
CA LEU A 80 2.75 6.56 9.46
C LEU A 80 2.14 6.74 10.84
N ASN A 81 1.76 5.62 11.47
CA ASN A 81 1.40 5.67 12.89
C ASN A 81 2.64 5.90 13.77
N GLY A 82 2.44 6.15 15.07
CA GLY A 82 3.53 6.44 16.00
C GLY A 82 4.57 5.31 16.13
N ASN A 83 4.15 4.07 15.89
CA ASN A 83 5.05 2.91 15.90
C ASN A 83 5.74 2.67 14.56
N ARG A 84 5.37 3.40 13.50
CA ARG A 84 5.80 3.19 12.10
C ARG A 84 5.55 1.78 11.57
N ASP A 85 4.62 1.05 12.16
CA ASP A 85 4.25 -0.30 11.72
C ASP A 85 3.00 -0.28 10.80
N SER A 86 2.29 0.84 10.74
CA SER A 86 1.11 1.02 9.91
C SER A 86 1.26 2.25 9.01
N MET A 87 0.86 2.12 7.76
CA MET A 87 0.94 3.18 6.76
C MET A 87 -0.43 3.45 6.16
N THR A 88 -0.73 4.72 5.91
CA THR A 88 -1.90 5.16 5.15
C THR A 88 -1.42 5.98 3.97
N VAL A 89 -1.83 5.61 2.77
CA VAL A 89 -1.57 6.36 1.54
C VAL A 89 -2.88 6.98 1.08
N GLU A 90 -2.93 8.31 1.04
CA GLU A 90 -4.05 9.06 0.48
C GLU A 90 -3.74 9.40 -0.98
N PHE A 91 -4.67 9.06 -1.85
CA PHE A 91 -4.61 9.38 -3.27
C PHE A 91 -5.58 10.51 -3.57
N THR A 92 -5.37 11.16 -4.71
CA THR A 92 -6.34 12.11 -5.27
C THR A 92 -7.72 11.46 -5.47
N GLU A 93 -8.77 12.28 -5.46
CA GLU A 93 -10.17 11.87 -5.67
C GLU A 93 -10.70 10.88 -4.61
N ASP A 94 -10.53 11.23 -3.33
CA ASP A 94 -11.12 10.54 -2.17
C ASP A 94 -10.81 9.04 -2.08
N CYS A 95 -9.62 8.62 -2.51
CA CYS A 95 -9.16 7.23 -2.41
C CYS A 95 -8.08 7.10 -1.33
N ARG A 96 -8.17 6.09 -0.49
CA ARG A 96 -7.20 5.86 0.60
C ARG A 96 -6.92 4.38 0.80
N LEU A 97 -5.63 4.02 0.83
CA LEU A 97 -5.14 2.70 1.16
C LEU A 97 -4.60 2.70 2.59
N GLU A 98 -5.08 1.80 3.43
CA GLU A 98 -4.64 1.58 4.81
C GLU A 98 -3.93 0.22 4.89
N LEU A 99 -2.64 0.24 5.25
CA LEU A 99 -1.77 -0.93 5.43
C LEU A 99 -1.46 -1.07 6.92
N LYS A 100 -2.00 -2.12 7.53
CA LYS A 100 -1.84 -2.41 8.96
C LYS A 100 -1.92 -3.91 9.18
N GLY A 101 -1.17 -4.41 10.15
CA GLY A 101 -1.21 -5.82 10.53
C GLY A 101 -2.49 -6.11 11.29
N HIS A 102 -3.25 -7.09 10.82
CA HIS A 102 -4.40 -7.62 11.53
C HIS A 102 -4.06 -8.95 12.23
N MET A 103 -3.20 -9.76 11.61
CA MET A 103 -2.67 -11.04 12.11
C MET A 103 -1.13 -11.04 12.14
N ALA A 104 -0.55 -12.08 12.74
CA ALA A 104 0.90 -12.19 12.88
C ALA A 104 1.64 -12.45 11.55
N ASP A 105 0.93 -12.97 10.56
CA ASP A 105 1.40 -13.30 9.21
C ASP A 105 1.06 -12.22 8.17
N ASP A 106 0.33 -11.17 8.55
CA ASP A 106 0.12 -10.03 7.66
C ASP A 106 1.42 -9.25 7.50
N MET A 107 1.80 -9.05 6.24
CA MET A 107 3.00 -8.29 5.91
C MET A 107 2.79 -7.40 4.69
N TYR A 108 3.55 -6.32 4.62
CA TYR A 108 3.73 -5.56 3.40
C TYR A 108 5.18 -5.14 3.24
N THR A 109 5.61 -5.03 2.00
CA THR A 109 6.93 -4.54 1.62
C THR A 109 6.78 -3.17 0.98
N ILE A 110 7.63 -2.23 1.38
CA ILE A 110 7.74 -0.91 0.75
C ILE A 110 9.13 -0.76 0.15
N HIS A 111 9.18 -0.37 -1.12
CA HIS A 111 10.41 -0.04 -1.84
C HIS A 111 10.34 1.40 -2.33
N VAL A 112 11.31 2.21 -1.93
CA VAL A 112 11.42 3.63 -2.29
C VAL A 112 12.87 3.95 -2.60
N GLY A 113 13.14 4.41 -3.83
CA GLY A 113 14.51 4.67 -4.29
C GLY A 113 15.36 3.38 -4.33
N ASP A 114 16.41 3.31 -3.51
CA ASP A 114 17.30 2.15 -3.36
C ASP A 114 17.06 1.36 -2.06
N LYS A 115 15.96 1.64 -1.36
CA LYS A 115 15.67 1.09 -0.03
C LYS A 115 14.40 0.27 -0.01
N GLU A 116 14.43 -0.77 0.82
CA GLU A 116 13.32 -1.69 1.02
C GLU A 116 13.13 -1.99 2.51
N ALA A 117 11.87 -2.12 2.94
CA ALA A 117 11.54 -2.71 4.23
C ALA A 117 10.32 -3.63 4.12
N GLU A 118 10.42 -4.74 4.84
CA GLU A 118 9.32 -5.65 5.14
C GLU A 118 8.77 -5.32 6.54
N VAL A 119 7.46 -5.14 6.63
CA VAL A 119 6.73 -4.69 7.82
C VAL A 119 5.82 -5.80 8.32
#